data_AF-A0A8S1KK73-F1
#
_entry.id   AF-A0A8S1KK73-F1
#
_cell.length_a   1.000
_cell.length_b   1.000
_cell.length_c   1.000
_cell.angle_alpha   90.00
_cell.angle_beta   90.00
_cell.angle_gamma   90.00
#
_symmetry.space_group_name_H-M   'P 1'
#
loop_
_entity.id
_entity.type
_entity.pdbx_description
1 polymer ?
#
loop_
_entity_poly.entity_id
_entity_poly.type
_entity_poly.pdbx_seq_one_letter_code
_entity_poly.pdbx_strand_id
1 'polypeptide(L)'
;MSNFDNEIQDNSIELDLPINRQILSFLQLGIEQFNQLLDNIPLIRNDTFFEEEENQFFFPLTRASIGRDRQSPREKPQNIQKYLQKRTILFQNNHFDPRLPHIKITQFRNTNINHQYFINEFGLVDSQKNTNSVDILIGRLYRQNQDIVPNDIILPEDRVISRIHCKIICNDYFRKNQIIDPLYLKVLKLINLPAQIKYRISQFLEKPKIVQIQDLGSICGTYLRVFRQEPSLLQQGHKFSIGSDTFFNIVFNHRLDLKLKQIDEEWHSIIKQLSTLKHPQKHEIHFSEQLNSTSIFEPIESIRSLSIQDLYQKLREYQIPILIVKFLGQGVDINRAINLFVGKNQMDTNDYFVGRGAENNIKINSNTISRKQCRIKYSQKFSAWIINDGFQDRDSANGTWISLQTAEESDQKIESKQIELHHNDEIKISDFILKLDFIKGTKSGIGHIINNFLHD
;
A
#
# COMPACT_ATOMS: atom_id res chain seq x y z
N MET A 1 -7.23 -46.28 -35.39
CA MET A 1 -7.56 -47.46 -34.57
C MET A 1 -6.49 -47.62 -33.51
N SER A 2 -6.76 -47.12 -32.32
CA SER A 2 -6.12 -47.48 -31.05
C SER A 2 -6.87 -46.68 -29.97
N ASN A 3 -7.82 -47.35 -29.32
CA ASN A 3 -8.66 -46.79 -28.27
C ASN A 3 -7.81 -46.52 -27.02
N PHE A 4 -7.91 -45.31 -26.48
CA PHE A 4 -7.47 -44.98 -25.13
C PHE A 4 -8.69 -44.45 -24.38
N ASP A 5 -9.48 -45.38 -23.85
CA ASP A 5 -10.46 -45.11 -22.80
C ASP A 5 -9.69 -45.14 -21.47
N ASN A 6 -9.41 -43.96 -20.92
CA ASN A 6 -8.92 -43.83 -19.55
C ASN A 6 -10.11 -43.50 -18.65
N GLU A 7 -10.46 -44.46 -17.82
CA GLU A 7 -11.37 -44.36 -16.70
C GLU A 7 -10.91 -43.25 -15.74
N ILE A 8 -11.74 -42.21 -15.60
CA ILE A 8 -11.64 -41.26 -14.49
C ILE A 8 -12.32 -41.93 -13.30
N GLN A 9 -11.52 -42.53 -12.42
CA GLN A 9 -11.97 -42.92 -11.09
C GLN A 9 -12.12 -41.67 -10.23
N ASP A 10 -13.37 -41.34 -9.88
CA ASP A 10 -13.71 -40.40 -8.84
C ASP A 10 -13.17 -40.90 -7.49
N ASN A 11 -12.00 -40.40 -7.09
CA ASN A 11 -11.52 -40.49 -5.72
C ASN A 11 -12.31 -39.49 -4.86
N SER A 12 -13.55 -39.85 -4.51
CA SER A 12 -14.24 -39.25 -3.38
C SER A 12 -13.44 -39.59 -2.12
N ILE A 13 -12.69 -38.61 -1.62
CA ILE A 13 -12.11 -38.67 -0.28
C ILE A 13 -13.30 -38.72 0.69
N GLU A 14 -13.66 -39.92 1.15
CA GLU A 14 -14.48 -40.09 2.36
C GLU A 14 -13.68 -39.50 3.53
N LEU A 15 -13.93 -38.22 3.80
CA LEU A 15 -13.51 -37.56 5.03
C LEU A 15 -14.17 -38.28 6.20
N ASP A 16 -13.37 -38.89 7.05
CA ASP A 16 -13.77 -39.52 8.31
C ASP A 16 -14.74 -38.62 9.11
N LEU A 17 -16.03 -38.91 8.97
CA LEU A 17 -17.16 -38.28 9.64
C LEU A 17 -17.14 -38.28 11.19
N PRO A 18 -16.44 -39.18 11.93
CA PRO A 18 -16.48 -39.16 13.39
C PRO A 18 -15.76 -37.97 14.02
N ILE A 19 -14.66 -37.52 13.41
CA ILE A 19 -13.81 -36.44 13.95
C ILE A 19 -14.55 -35.09 13.86
N ASN A 20 -15.32 -34.89 12.79
CA ASN A 20 -16.10 -33.65 12.60
C ASN A 20 -17.24 -33.51 13.61
N ARG A 21 -17.87 -34.59 14.05
CA ARG A 21 -18.96 -34.51 15.05
C ARG A 21 -18.45 -34.04 16.41
N GLN A 22 -17.27 -34.49 16.82
CA GLN A 22 -16.66 -34.06 18.10
C GLN A 22 -16.22 -32.59 18.04
N ILE A 23 -15.62 -32.16 16.93
CA ILE A 23 -15.25 -30.75 16.72
C ILE A 23 -16.49 -29.86 16.70
N LEU A 24 -17.55 -30.26 15.99
CA LEU A 24 -18.81 -29.51 15.94
C LEU A 24 -19.49 -29.44 17.31
N SER A 25 -19.54 -30.54 18.08
CA SER A 25 -20.10 -30.52 19.43
C SER A 25 -19.29 -29.63 20.38
N PHE A 26 -17.96 -29.59 20.21
CA PHE A 26 -17.08 -28.75 21.01
C PHE A 26 -17.24 -27.27 20.67
N LEU A 27 -17.38 -26.94 19.38
CA LEU A 27 -17.69 -25.58 18.92
C LEU A 27 -19.07 -25.12 19.41
N GLN A 28 -20.06 -26.01 19.40
CA GLN A 28 -21.42 -25.68 19.83
C GLN A 28 -21.50 -25.43 21.35
N LEU A 29 -20.84 -26.26 22.16
CA LEU A 29 -20.67 -26.02 23.61
C LEU A 29 -19.89 -24.72 23.89
N GLY A 30 -18.85 -24.45 23.09
CA GLY A 30 -18.09 -23.21 23.18
C GLY A 30 -18.92 -21.96 22.86
N ILE A 31 -19.81 -22.04 21.86
CA ILE A 31 -20.74 -20.97 21.48
C ILE A 31 -21.76 -20.73 22.59
N GLU A 32 -22.34 -21.79 23.18
CA GLU A 32 -23.31 -21.66 24.27
C GLU A 32 -22.69 -21.03 25.52
N GLN A 33 -21.48 -21.45 25.89
CA GLN A 33 -20.75 -20.86 27.02
C GLN A 33 -20.30 -19.42 26.72
N PHE A 34 -19.92 -19.11 25.48
CA PHE A 34 -19.55 -17.76 25.06
C PHE A 34 -20.75 -16.82 25.08
N ASN A 35 -21.92 -17.27 24.62
CA ASN A 35 -23.16 -16.48 24.67
C ASN A 35 -23.59 -16.22 26.12
N GLN A 36 -23.53 -17.23 26.99
CA GLN A 36 -23.76 -17.04 28.44
C GLN A 36 -22.76 -16.07 29.07
N LEU A 37 -21.52 -16.02 28.59
CA LEU A 37 -20.52 -15.04 29.05
C LEU A 37 -20.86 -13.63 28.55
N LEU A 38 -21.27 -13.47 27.29
CA LEU A 38 -21.66 -12.19 26.70
C LEU A 38 -22.90 -11.60 27.36
N ASP A 39 -23.89 -12.42 27.71
CA ASP A 39 -25.12 -11.99 28.40
C ASP A 39 -24.85 -11.43 29.81
N ASN A 40 -23.70 -11.75 30.40
CA ASN A 40 -23.28 -11.27 31.72
C ASN A 40 -22.34 -10.04 31.65
N ILE A 41 -22.01 -9.53 30.46
CA ILE A 41 -21.21 -8.31 30.32
C ILE A 41 -22.18 -7.12 30.29
N PRO A 42 -22.17 -6.21 31.28
CA PRO A 42 -23.01 -5.01 31.25
C PRO A 42 -22.66 -4.17 30.01
N LEU A 43 -23.68 -3.76 29.25
CA LEU A 43 -23.53 -2.86 28.10
C LEU A 43 -22.83 -1.58 28.54
N ILE A 44 -21.55 -1.45 28.18
CA ILE A 44 -20.83 -0.19 28.24
C ILE A 44 -21.31 0.61 27.02
N ARG A 45 -22.08 1.68 27.27
CA ARG A 45 -22.44 2.68 26.26
C ARG A 45 -21.15 3.31 25.74
N ASN A 46 -20.80 3.00 24.49
CA ASN A 46 -19.83 3.78 23.74
C ASN A 46 -20.59 4.95 23.13
N ASP A 47 -20.44 6.12 23.75
CA ASP A 47 -20.86 7.37 23.13
C ASP A 47 -20.05 7.61 21.86
N THR A 48 -20.79 7.95 20.82
CA THR A 48 -20.38 8.30 19.47
C THR A 48 -19.37 9.45 19.46
N PHE A 49 -18.18 9.21 18.90
CA PHE A 49 -17.30 10.27 18.41
C PHE A 49 -16.60 9.81 17.13
N PHE A 50 -17.23 10.13 16.01
CA PHE A 50 -16.57 10.37 14.72
C PHE A 50 -17.30 11.56 14.10
N GLU A 51 -16.77 12.76 14.32
CA GLU A 51 -17.08 13.90 13.49
C GLU A 51 -16.29 13.75 12.18
N GLU A 52 -17.01 13.72 11.07
CA GLU A 52 -16.45 13.78 9.73
C GLU A 52 -16.08 15.24 9.45
N GLU A 53 -14.78 15.57 9.48
CA GLU A 53 -14.29 16.86 9.01
C GLU A 53 -14.27 16.88 7.47
N GLU A 54 -15.22 17.63 6.90
CA GLU A 54 -15.25 18.02 5.50
C GLU A 54 -14.07 18.94 5.16
N ASN A 55 -12.97 18.36 4.66
CA ASN A 55 -11.89 19.14 4.06
C ASN A 55 -12.28 19.62 2.65
N GLN A 56 -12.51 20.93 2.53
CA GLN A 56 -12.64 21.62 1.25
C GLN A 56 -11.25 21.75 0.59
N PHE A 57 -10.99 20.94 -0.43
CA PHE A 57 -9.69 20.88 -1.12
C PHE A 57 -9.60 21.86 -2.29
N PHE A 58 -8.65 22.79 -2.20
CA PHE A 58 -8.20 23.63 -3.31
C PHE A 58 -7.10 22.92 -4.11
N PHE A 59 -7.34 22.65 -5.39
CA PHE A 59 -6.29 22.23 -6.33
C PHE A 59 -5.67 23.47 -7.00
N PRO A 60 -4.40 23.84 -6.74
CA PRO A 60 -3.72 24.82 -7.56
C PRO A 60 -3.33 24.19 -8.90
N LEU A 61 -3.81 24.77 -9.99
CA LEU A 61 -3.36 24.47 -11.34
C LEU A 61 -1.87 24.83 -11.50
N THR A 62 -1.13 23.90 -12.08
CA THR A 62 0.30 23.99 -12.42
C THR A 62 0.67 25.28 -13.13
N ARG A 63 1.59 26.04 -12.52
CA ARG A 63 2.27 27.17 -13.18
C ARG A 63 3.28 26.66 -14.19
N ALA A 64 3.19 27.21 -15.40
CA ALA A 64 4.29 27.22 -16.35
C ALA A 64 5.55 27.81 -15.69
N SER A 65 6.70 27.25 -16.04
CA SER A 65 8.03 27.65 -15.58
C SER A 65 8.37 29.08 -16.01
N ILE A 66 7.89 30.06 -15.25
CA ILE A 66 8.36 31.44 -15.29
C ILE A 66 9.46 31.55 -14.23
N GLY A 67 10.67 31.90 -14.68
CA GLY A 67 11.79 32.21 -13.82
C GLY A 67 11.39 33.24 -12.75
N ARG A 68 11.48 32.86 -11.48
CA ARG A 68 11.31 33.76 -10.35
C ARG A 68 12.49 33.62 -9.41
N ASP A 69 13.06 34.77 -9.09
CA ASP A 69 14.06 34.98 -8.06
C ASP A 69 13.65 34.33 -6.74
N ARG A 70 14.51 33.42 -6.28
CA ARG A 70 14.34 32.65 -5.04
C ARG A 70 14.89 33.45 -3.87
N GLN A 71 14.06 34.29 -3.27
CA GLN A 71 14.33 34.88 -1.95
C GLN A 71 13.15 34.74 -0.98
N SER A 72 12.41 33.63 -1.01
CA SER A 72 11.63 33.25 0.17
C SER A 72 12.52 32.42 1.11
N PRO A 73 12.62 32.77 2.40
CA PRO A 73 13.29 31.93 3.38
C PRO A 73 12.56 30.60 3.41
N ARG A 74 13.19 29.55 2.88
CA ARG A 74 12.71 28.18 3.04
C ARG A 74 12.80 27.86 4.52
N GLU A 75 11.72 28.10 5.26
CA GLU A 75 11.53 27.49 6.56
C GLU A 75 11.80 26.00 6.39
N LYS A 76 12.85 25.52 7.06
CA LYS A 76 13.15 24.10 7.06
C LYS A 76 11.94 23.43 7.72
N PRO A 77 11.36 22.38 7.12
CA PRO A 77 10.22 21.69 7.73
C PRO A 77 10.60 21.32 9.16
N GLN A 78 9.84 21.85 10.13
CA GLN A 78 10.14 21.77 11.56
C GLN A 78 10.31 20.32 12.02
N ASN A 79 9.69 19.37 11.32
CA ASN A 79 9.71 17.95 11.61
C ASN A 79 11.09 17.26 11.54
N ILE A 80 12.07 17.79 10.80
CA ILE A 80 13.37 17.09 10.67
C ILE A 80 14.25 17.29 11.92
N GLN A 81 14.06 18.38 12.67
CA GLN A 81 14.94 18.74 13.79
C GLN A 81 14.92 17.69 14.91
N LYS A 82 13.78 17.02 15.13
CA LYS A 82 13.64 15.96 16.14
C LYS A 82 14.62 14.78 15.91
N TYR A 83 15.04 14.55 14.68
CA TYR A 83 15.97 13.48 14.32
C TYR A 83 17.45 13.88 14.41
N LEU A 84 17.77 15.14 14.69
CA LEU A 84 19.13 15.66 14.77
C LEU A 84 19.65 15.78 16.21
N GLN A 85 18.86 15.37 17.20
CA GLN A 85 19.27 15.39 18.60
C GLN A 85 20.31 14.30 18.86
N LYS A 86 21.54 14.71 19.21
CA LYS A 86 22.65 13.81 19.51
C LYS A 86 22.33 12.94 20.73
N ARG A 87 22.69 11.67 20.66
CA ARG A 87 22.59 10.75 21.79
C ARG A 87 23.58 11.11 22.89
N THR A 88 23.12 10.99 24.13
CA THR A 88 23.98 11.02 25.32
C THR A 88 24.67 9.68 25.55
N ILE A 89 24.05 8.58 25.12
CA ILE A 89 24.56 7.21 25.29
C ILE A 89 24.84 6.59 23.92
N LEU A 90 26.08 6.15 23.70
CA LEU A 90 26.46 5.42 22.49
C LEU A 90 25.79 4.06 22.49
N PHE A 91 25.12 3.75 21.39
CA PHE A 91 24.54 2.45 21.16
C PHE A 91 25.49 1.64 20.30
N GLN A 92 26.05 0.56 20.84
CA GLN A 92 26.92 -0.35 20.09
C GLN A 92 26.16 -1.64 19.83
N ASN A 93 25.76 -1.84 18.57
CA ASN A 93 25.17 -3.08 18.08
C ASN A 93 26.09 -3.67 17.02
N ASN A 94 27.18 -4.29 17.48
CA ASN A 94 28.27 -4.76 16.61
C ASN A 94 28.25 -6.29 16.44
N HIS A 95 27.26 -6.98 17.01
CA HIS A 95 27.17 -8.43 16.98
C HIS A 95 25.94 -8.88 16.21
N PHE A 96 26.18 -9.58 15.11
CA PHE A 96 25.15 -10.24 14.32
C PHE A 96 25.17 -11.74 14.58
N ASP A 97 24.05 -12.29 15.08
CA ASP A 97 23.81 -13.73 15.15
C ASP A 97 22.73 -14.12 14.12
N PRO A 98 23.09 -14.84 13.03
CA PRO A 98 22.13 -15.24 12.00
C PRO A 98 21.07 -16.24 12.49
N ARG A 99 21.26 -16.83 13.68
CA ARG A 99 20.30 -17.77 14.27
C ARG A 99 19.13 -17.06 14.94
N LEU A 100 19.26 -15.78 15.26
CA LEU A 100 18.20 -14.99 15.89
C LEU A 100 17.28 -14.37 14.83
N PRO A 101 16.04 -13.99 15.18
CA PRO A 101 15.17 -13.23 14.29
C PRO A 101 15.85 -11.92 13.86
N HIS A 102 15.82 -11.63 12.56
CA HIS A 102 16.39 -10.40 11.99
C HIS A 102 15.72 -10.04 10.67
N ILE A 103 15.89 -8.79 10.26
CA ILE A 103 15.49 -8.29 8.94
C ILE A 103 16.77 -8.04 8.16
N LYS A 104 16.90 -8.69 7.01
CA LYS A 104 17.98 -8.42 6.06
C LYS A 104 17.46 -7.43 5.01
N ILE A 105 18.21 -6.36 4.76
CA ILE A 105 17.94 -5.42 3.68
C ILE A 105 19.06 -5.53 2.66
N THR A 106 18.73 -5.85 1.42
CA THR A 106 19.68 -5.86 0.31
C THR A 106 19.46 -4.63 -0.55
N GLN A 107 20.47 -3.77 -0.66
CA GLN A 107 20.45 -2.59 -1.50
C GLN A 107 20.98 -2.93 -2.89
N PHE A 108 20.20 -2.60 -3.91
CA PHE A 108 20.55 -2.69 -5.31
C PHE A 108 20.67 -1.29 -5.92
N ARG A 109 21.60 -1.16 -6.86
CA ARG A 109 21.69 -0.06 -7.82
C ARG A 109 22.04 -0.70 -9.17
N ASN A 110 21.73 -0.06 -10.30
CA ASN A 110 22.07 -0.55 -11.65
C ASN A 110 23.54 -1.01 -11.82
N THR A 111 24.44 -0.53 -10.96
CA THR A 111 25.79 -1.05 -10.77
C THR A 111 25.77 -2.20 -9.77
N ASN A 112 26.10 -3.43 -10.17
CA ASN A 112 26.08 -4.73 -9.42
C ASN A 112 26.62 -4.79 -7.97
N ILE A 113 26.90 -3.67 -7.32
CA ILE A 113 27.29 -3.55 -5.91
C ILE A 113 26.03 -3.73 -5.05
N ASN A 114 25.97 -4.87 -4.38
CA ASN A 114 24.92 -5.17 -3.42
C ASN A 114 25.46 -4.94 -2.00
N HIS A 115 24.95 -3.92 -1.31
CA HIS A 115 25.19 -3.76 0.12
C HIS A 115 24.11 -4.51 0.90
N GLN A 116 24.50 -5.15 2.00
CA GLN A 116 23.58 -5.87 2.87
C GLN A 116 23.60 -5.24 4.26
N TYR A 117 22.41 -5.08 4.82
CA TYR A 117 22.18 -4.49 6.13
C TYR A 117 21.37 -5.50 6.95
N PHE A 118 21.67 -5.61 8.25
CA PHE A 118 20.99 -6.53 9.15
C PHE A 118 20.42 -5.76 10.33
N ILE A 119 19.11 -5.86 10.53
CA ILE A 119 18.41 -5.24 11.65
C ILE A 119 18.00 -6.35 12.62
N ASN A 120 18.38 -6.24 13.88
CA ASN A 120 17.99 -7.14 14.97
C ASN A 120 17.16 -6.38 16.02
N GLU A 121 16.90 -7.01 17.18
CA GLU A 121 16.13 -6.39 18.27
C GLU A 121 16.75 -5.12 18.86
N PHE A 122 18.04 -4.92 18.62
CA PHE A 122 18.81 -3.76 19.05
C PHE A 122 18.80 -2.64 17.99
N GLY A 123 18.51 -2.95 16.73
CA GLY A 123 18.50 -1.98 15.62
C GLY A 123 19.40 -2.45 14.48
N LEU A 124 19.89 -1.51 13.66
CA LEU A 124 20.81 -1.85 12.57
C LEU A 124 22.18 -2.23 13.14
N VAL A 125 22.72 -3.38 12.72
CA VAL A 125 24.07 -3.84 13.05
C VAL A 125 25.10 -2.92 12.41
N ASP A 126 26.13 -2.54 13.16
CA ASP A 126 27.22 -1.64 12.76
C ASP A 126 26.75 -0.24 12.32
N SER A 127 25.58 0.20 12.81
CA SER A 127 25.07 1.55 12.52
C SER A 127 26.01 2.63 13.05
N GLN A 128 26.29 3.62 12.19
CA GLN A 128 27.03 4.83 12.57
C GLN A 128 26.11 5.93 13.13
N LYS A 129 24.79 5.67 13.23
CA LYS A 129 23.83 6.64 13.73
C LYS A 129 24.16 7.04 15.16
N ASN A 130 24.22 8.35 15.41
CA ASN A 130 24.50 8.91 16.74
C ASN A 130 23.40 9.84 17.28
N THR A 131 22.18 9.75 16.72
CA THR A 131 21.01 10.55 17.12
C THR A 131 19.94 9.73 17.84
N ASN A 132 19.12 10.35 18.68
CA ASN A 132 18.19 9.69 19.62
C ASN A 132 17.08 8.83 18.99
N SER A 133 16.90 8.88 17.67
CA SER A 133 15.81 8.14 17.01
C SER A 133 16.01 6.63 17.11
N VAL A 134 14.98 5.91 17.58
CA VAL A 134 14.97 4.45 17.66
C VAL A 134 14.78 3.81 16.28
N ASP A 135 13.97 4.46 15.43
CA ASP A 135 13.66 4.01 14.07
C ASP A 135 14.91 3.91 13.18
N ILE A 136 14.89 3.02 12.19
CA ILE A 136 15.98 2.89 11.21
C ILE A 136 15.82 3.99 10.17
N LEU A 137 16.68 4.99 10.20
CA LEU A 137 16.63 6.17 9.34
C LEU A 137 17.43 5.94 8.05
N ILE A 138 16.83 6.28 6.91
CA ILE A 138 17.42 6.13 5.59
C ILE A 138 17.53 7.50 4.93
N GLY A 139 18.68 7.81 4.36
CA GLY A 139 18.89 9.08 3.65
C GLY A 139 20.29 9.22 3.11
N ARG A 140 20.62 10.39 2.54
CA ARG A 140 22.00 10.68 2.11
C ARG A 140 22.85 11.25 3.24
N LEU A 141 24.17 11.27 3.06
CA LEU A 141 25.12 11.80 4.04
C LEU A 141 24.81 13.26 4.46
N TYR A 142 24.80 13.51 5.77
CA TYR A 142 24.55 14.83 6.35
C TYR A 142 25.86 15.59 6.56
N ARG A 143 26.28 16.41 5.58
CA ARG A 143 27.58 17.10 5.62
C ARG A 143 27.67 18.35 6.53
N GLN A 144 26.54 18.88 7.04
CA GLN A 144 26.56 20.21 7.69
C GLN A 144 27.20 20.22 9.08
N ASN A 145 27.10 19.12 9.83
CA ASN A 145 27.73 18.96 11.14
C ASN A 145 28.45 17.62 11.14
N GLN A 146 29.79 17.63 11.10
CA GLN A 146 30.59 16.40 11.07
C GLN A 146 30.32 15.49 12.29
N ASP A 147 29.83 16.07 13.38
CA ASP A 147 29.54 15.34 14.62
C ASP A 147 28.17 14.65 14.66
N ILE A 148 27.28 14.88 13.68
CA ILE A 148 25.91 14.34 13.70
C ILE A 148 25.67 13.46 12.48
N VAL A 149 25.45 12.18 12.74
CA VAL A 149 25.11 11.15 11.76
C VAL A 149 23.71 10.64 12.10
N PRO A 150 22.66 11.14 11.44
CA PRO A 150 21.29 10.77 11.79
C PRO A 150 20.83 9.45 11.15
N ASN A 151 21.41 9.04 10.01
CA ASN A 151 20.93 7.88 9.25
C ASN A 151 21.66 6.61 9.67
N ASP A 152 20.90 5.50 9.69
CA ASP A 152 21.44 4.16 9.80
C ASP A 152 21.92 3.65 8.43
N ILE A 153 21.09 3.84 7.40
CA ILE A 153 21.42 3.47 6.02
C ILE A 153 21.71 4.74 5.23
N ILE A 154 22.97 4.91 4.83
CA ILE A 154 23.44 6.06 4.07
C ILE A 154 23.49 5.69 2.58
N LEU A 155 22.60 6.30 1.81
CA LEU A 155 22.63 6.20 0.36
C LEU A 155 23.67 7.17 -0.23
N PRO A 156 24.31 6.83 -1.37
CA PRO A 156 25.21 7.72 -2.10
C PRO A 156 24.64 9.12 -2.32
N GLU A 157 25.54 10.10 -2.45
CA GLU A 157 25.18 11.51 -2.51
C GLU A 157 24.48 11.91 -3.82
N ASP A 158 23.18 11.63 -3.88
CA ASP A 158 22.29 12.22 -4.85
C ASP A 158 21.48 13.35 -4.21
N ARG A 159 21.42 14.51 -4.87
CA ARG A 159 20.66 15.66 -4.39
C ARG A 159 19.16 15.41 -4.38
N VAL A 160 18.66 14.44 -5.16
CA VAL A 160 17.25 14.05 -5.14
C VAL A 160 16.89 13.31 -3.85
N ILE A 161 17.85 12.64 -3.21
CA ILE A 161 17.65 11.94 -1.94
C ILE A 161 17.70 12.97 -0.80
N SER A 162 16.67 12.94 0.05
CA SER A 162 16.61 13.79 1.24
C SER A 162 17.68 13.39 2.25
N ARG A 163 18.11 14.36 3.06
CA ARG A 163 19.11 14.09 4.11
C ARG A 163 18.64 13.06 5.12
N ILE A 164 17.37 13.13 5.50
CA ILE A 164 16.62 12.06 6.15
C ILE A 164 15.40 11.90 5.26
N HIS A 165 15.24 10.72 4.66
CA HIS A 165 14.31 10.49 3.56
C HIS A 165 13.07 9.72 4.03
N CYS A 166 13.29 8.58 4.65
CA CYS A 166 12.24 7.75 5.23
C CYS A 166 12.78 7.03 6.46
N LYS A 167 11.90 6.33 7.15
CA LYS A 167 12.24 5.51 8.30
C LYS A 167 11.54 4.17 8.31
N ILE A 168 12.20 3.15 8.82
CA ILE A 168 11.63 1.84 9.10
C ILE A 168 11.44 1.69 10.62
N ILE A 169 10.24 1.31 11.03
CA ILE A 169 9.81 1.15 12.42
C ILE A 169 9.73 -0.35 12.73
N CYS A 170 10.54 -0.80 13.69
CA CYS A 170 10.70 -2.23 14.01
C CYS A 170 10.27 -2.61 15.44
N ASN A 171 9.73 -1.66 16.22
CA ASN A 171 9.48 -1.84 17.66
C ASN A 171 8.60 -3.06 17.96
N ASP A 172 7.55 -3.27 17.16
CA ASP A 172 6.60 -4.36 17.36
C ASP A 172 7.06 -5.70 16.75
N TYR A 173 8.05 -5.67 15.85
CA TYR A 173 8.54 -6.86 15.17
C TYR A 173 9.41 -7.73 16.08
N PHE A 174 10.30 -7.11 16.86
CA PHE A 174 11.26 -7.82 17.71
C PHE A 174 10.78 -8.04 19.15
N ARG A 175 9.52 -7.74 19.46
CA ARG A 175 9.00 -7.88 20.83
C ARG A 175 9.12 -9.32 21.33
N LYS A 176 9.60 -9.44 22.58
CA LYS A 176 9.73 -10.72 23.31
C LYS A 176 8.39 -11.14 23.92
N ASN A 177 7.59 -10.17 24.35
CA ASN A 177 6.32 -10.41 25.02
C ASN A 177 5.17 -10.46 24.00
N GLN A 178 4.25 -11.40 24.22
CA GLN A 178 3.00 -11.45 23.47
C GLN A 178 2.12 -10.27 23.87
N ILE A 179 1.50 -9.64 22.88
CA ILE A 179 0.48 -8.61 23.07
C ILE A 179 -0.82 -9.23 22.57
N ILE A 180 -1.72 -9.49 23.51
CA ILE A 180 -3.03 -10.08 23.26
C ILE A 180 -4.05 -9.10 23.81
N ASP A 181 -5.21 -9.01 23.15
CA ASP A 181 -6.31 -8.20 23.65
C ASP A 181 -6.66 -8.60 25.11
N PRO A 182 -6.81 -7.65 26.04
CA PRO A 182 -7.18 -7.95 27.43
C PRO A 182 -8.43 -8.81 27.56
N LEU A 183 -9.41 -8.67 26.66
CA LEU A 183 -10.62 -9.50 26.64
C LEU A 183 -10.29 -10.96 26.34
N TYR A 184 -9.48 -11.21 25.32
CA TYR A 184 -9.03 -12.56 24.96
C TYR A 184 -8.21 -13.22 26.07
N LEU A 185 -7.34 -12.45 26.73
CA LEU A 185 -6.60 -12.93 27.90
C LEU A 185 -7.54 -13.36 29.04
N LYS A 186 -8.59 -12.58 29.32
CA LYS A 186 -9.61 -12.95 30.32
C LYS A 186 -10.33 -14.24 29.92
N VAL A 187 -10.76 -14.36 28.67
CA VAL A 187 -11.44 -15.57 28.16
C VAL A 187 -10.53 -16.80 28.25
N LEU A 188 -9.25 -16.68 27.85
CA LEU A 188 -8.27 -17.78 27.94
C LEU A 188 -8.03 -18.25 29.39
N LYS A 189 -8.16 -17.35 30.38
CA LYS A 189 -8.08 -17.71 31.80
C LYS A 189 -9.30 -18.50 32.26
N LEU A 190 -10.49 -18.14 31.78
CA LEU A 190 -11.76 -18.76 32.18
C LEU A 190 -12.01 -20.13 31.53
N ILE A 191 -11.55 -20.35 30.30
CA ILE A 191 -11.76 -21.64 29.62
C ILE A 191 -10.91 -22.74 30.27
N ASN A 192 -11.49 -23.92 30.48
CA ASN A 192 -10.79 -25.07 31.04
C ASN A 192 -10.13 -25.90 29.93
N LEU A 193 -9.02 -25.41 29.38
CA LEU A 193 -8.21 -26.10 28.37
C LEU A 193 -6.81 -26.42 28.88
N PRO A 194 -6.15 -27.50 28.40
CA PRO A 194 -4.73 -27.74 28.64
C PRO A 194 -3.87 -26.53 28.29
N ALA A 195 -2.86 -26.23 29.12
CA ALA A 195 -1.98 -25.08 28.97
C ALA A 195 -1.34 -24.99 27.57
N GLN A 196 -0.99 -26.14 26.98
CA GLN A 196 -0.45 -26.22 25.63
C GLN A 196 -1.44 -25.72 24.57
N ILE A 197 -2.73 -26.04 24.71
CA ILE A 197 -3.79 -25.56 23.80
C ILE A 197 -4.02 -24.06 24.02
N LYS A 198 -4.10 -23.61 25.28
CA LYS A 198 -4.21 -22.17 25.60
C LYS A 198 -3.06 -21.38 24.98
N TYR A 199 -1.84 -21.90 25.04
CA TYR A 199 -0.67 -21.28 24.42
C TYR A 199 -0.78 -21.22 22.89
N ARG A 200 -1.28 -22.28 22.23
CA ARG A 200 -1.52 -22.23 20.78
C ARG A 200 -2.58 -21.22 20.40
N ILE A 201 -3.67 -21.13 21.18
CA ILE A 201 -4.70 -20.11 20.97
C ILE A 201 -4.12 -18.72 21.24
N SER A 202 -3.30 -18.54 22.28
CA SER A 202 -2.66 -17.27 22.60
C SER A 202 -1.72 -16.81 21.48
N GLN A 203 -0.97 -17.73 20.86
CA GLN A 203 -0.15 -17.46 19.67
C GLN A 203 -1.00 -17.02 18.47
N PHE A 204 -2.18 -17.59 18.29
CA PHE A 204 -3.10 -17.22 17.22
C PHE A 204 -3.77 -15.85 17.47
N LEU A 205 -4.11 -15.56 18.72
CA LEU A 205 -4.72 -14.30 19.15
C LEU A 205 -3.72 -13.17 19.37
N GLU A 206 -2.41 -13.47 19.29
CA GLU A 206 -1.36 -12.47 19.39
C GLU A 206 -1.52 -11.46 18.25
N LYS A 207 -1.41 -10.16 18.57
CA LYS A 207 -1.30 -9.14 17.53
C LYS A 207 -0.18 -9.53 16.55
N PRO A 208 -0.27 -9.24 15.26
CA PRO A 208 0.83 -9.54 14.35
C PRO A 208 2.10 -8.75 14.73
N LYS A 209 3.26 -9.34 14.44
CA LYS A 209 4.55 -8.68 14.58
C LYS A 209 4.83 -7.94 13.27
N ILE A 210 4.61 -6.63 13.27
CA ILE A 210 4.62 -5.81 12.05
C ILE A 210 5.91 -4.98 11.97
N VAL A 211 6.38 -4.78 10.75
CA VAL A 211 7.41 -3.78 10.41
C VAL A 211 6.71 -2.72 9.59
N GLN A 212 7.00 -1.45 9.81
CA GLN A 212 6.36 -0.36 9.07
C GLN A 212 7.37 0.57 8.43
N ILE A 213 6.98 1.25 7.37
CA ILE A 213 7.73 2.31 6.71
C ILE A 213 6.94 3.62 6.67
N GLN A 214 7.65 4.73 6.76
CA GLN A 214 7.09 6.06 6.64
C GLN A 214 8.04 6.98 5.86
N ASP A 215 7.52 7.67 4.83
CA ASP A 215 8.25 8.75 4.16
C ASP A 215 8.20 10.02 5.02
N LEU A 216 9.31 10.75 5.10
CA LEU A 216 9.46 11.91 5.98
C LEU A 216 9.37 13.26 5.25
N GLY A 217 8.46 13.37 4.29
CA GLY A 217 8.31 14.60 3.50
C GLY A 217 9.39 14.73 2.43
N SER A 218 9.78 13.60 1.84
CA SER A 218 10.91 13.54 0.93
C SER A 218 10.63 14.22 -0.41
N ILE A 219 11.68 14.64 -1.12
CA ILE A 219 11.53 15.43 -2.35
C ILE A 219 11.12 14.55 -3.53
N CYS A 220 11.72 13.37 -3.67
CA CYS A 220 11.42 12.44 -4.76
C CYS A 220 10.40 11.37 -4.40
N GLY A 221 10.00 11.27 -3.13
CA GLY A 221 9.12 10.23 -2.60
C GLY A 221 9.88 8.91 -2.35
N THR A 222 9.35 8.16 -1.40
CA THR A 222 9.65 6.74 -1.19
C THR A 222 8.55 5.91 -1.83
N TYR A 223 8.89 4.82 -2.51
CA TYR A 223 7.90 3.97 -3.19
C TYR A 223 8.02 2.51 -2.78
N LEU A 224 6.90 1.79 -2.79
CA LEU A 224 6.84 0.33 -2.67
C LEU A 224 6.55 -0.30 -4.02
N ARG A 225 7.11 -1.48 -4.26
CA ARG A 225 6.83 -2.23 -5.48
C ARG A 225 5.40 -2.77 -5.47
N VAL A 226 4.71 -2.59 -6.58
CA VAL A 226 3.49 -3.34 -6.89
C VAL A 226 3.92 -4.66 -7.52
N PHE A 227 3.43 -5.77 -6.97
CA PHE A 227 3.74 -7.10 -7.51
C PHE A 227 2.69 -7.57 -8.51
N ARG A 228 3.09 -8.49 -9.37
CA ARG A 228 2.20 -9.10 -10.37
C ARG A 228 1.15 -10.02 -9.74
N GLN A 229 1.56 -10.77 -8.73
CA GLN A 229 0.75 -11.79 -8.06
C GLN A 229 -0.13 -11.20 -6.95
N GLU A 230 0.24 -10.04 -6.43
CA GLU A 230 -0.44 -9.37 -5.34
C GLU A 230 -0.97 -8.01 -5.81
N PRO A 231 -2.28 -7.90 -6.09
CA PRO A 231 -2.86 -6.65 -6.57
C PRO A 231 -2.81 -5.57 -5.49
N SER A 232 -2.39 -4.37 -5.88
CA SER A 232 -2.50 -3.19 -5.02
C SER A 232 -3.86 -2.54 -5.22
N LEU A 233 -4.54 -2.20 -4.12
CA LEU A 233 -5.75 -1.40 -4.17
C LEU A 233 -5.42 0.04 -4.59
N LEU A 234 -6.20 0.58 -5.53
CA LEU A 234 -6.13 1.98 -5.89
C LEU A 234 -6.96 2.80 -4.89
N GLN A 235 -6.43 3.95 -4.47
CA GLN A 235 -7.13 4.91 -3.62
C GLN A 235 -6.94 6.31 -4.19
N GLN A 236 -7.90 7.19 -3.94
CA GLN A 236 -7.80 8.59 -4.34
C GLN A 236 -6.57 9.24 -3.70
N GLY A 237 -5.83 10.04 -4.47
CA GLY A 237 -4.60 10.69 -4.03
C GLY A 237 -3.34 9.84 -4.14
N HIS A 238 -3.45 8.52 -4.34
CA HIS A 238 -2.28 7.67 -4.60
C HIS A 238 -1.52 8.12 -5.84
N LYS A 239 -0.19 8.05 -5.76
CA LYS A 239 0.74 8.35 -6.85
C LYS A 239 1.54 7.10 -7.17
N PHE A 240 1.75 6.86 -8.45
CA PHE A 240 2.50 5.72 -8.96
C PHE A 240 3.64 6.21 -9.86
N SER A 241 4.77 5.50 -9.81
CA SER A 241 5.90 5.65 -10.72
C SER A 241 5.98 4.43 -11.63
N ILE A 242 6.11 4.68 -12.93
CA ILE A 242 6.31 3.68 -13.96
C ILE A 242 7.49 4.12 -14.85
N GLY A 243 8.48 3.25 -15.01
CA GLY A 243 9.74 3.62 -15.67
C GLY A 243 10.58 4.61 -14.85
N SER A 244 11.34 5.47 -15.54
CA SER A 244 12.27 6.43 -14.90
C SER A 244 11.58 7.74 -14.49
N ASP A 245 10.86 8.35 -15.43
CA ASP A 245 10.38 9.74 -15.31
C ASP A 245 8.89 9.90 -15.65
N THR A 246 8.14 8.81 -15.55
CA THR A 246 6.71 8.79 -15.82
C THR A 246 5.97 8.39 -14.56
N PHE A 247 4.91 9.12 -14.25
CA PHE A 247 4.10 8.93 -13.07
C PHE A 247 2.64 9.13 -13.40
N PHE A 248 1.78 8.58 -12.56
CA PHE A 248 0.37 8.90 -12.62
C PHE A 248 -0.22 8.99 -11.22
N ASN A 249 -1.29 9.77 -11.09
CA ASN A 249 -2.00 9.94 -9.83
C ASN A 249 -3.48 9.57 -10.01
N ILE A 250 -4.06 9.00 -8.96
CA ILE A 250 -5.48 8.69 -8.90
C ILE A 250 -6.22 9.95 -8.47
N VAL A 251 -6.90 10.59 -9.40
CA VAL A 251 -7.63 11.86 -9.18
C VAL A 251 -8.99 11.58 -8.53
N PHE A 252 -9.66 10.53 -8.97
CA PHE A 252 -10.99 10.15 -8.51
C PHE A 252 -11.11 8.64 -8.47
N ASN A 253 -11.78 8.12 -7.44
CA ASN A 253 -12.01 6.70 -7.28
C ASN A 253 -13.34 6.48 -6.56
N HIS A 254 -14.35 6.11 -7.34
CA HIS A 254 -15.68 5.77 -6.85
C HIS A 254 -15.87 4.25 -6.88
N ARG A 255 -16.37 3.70 -5.77
CA ARG A 255 -16.64 2.28 -5.61
C ARG A 255 -18.12 2.00 -5.90
N LEU A 256 -18.42 0.75 -6.24
CA LEU A 256 -19.80 0.33 -6.44
C LEU A 256 -20.58 0.43 -5.11
N ASP A 257 -21.65 1.23 -5.11
CA ASP A 257 -22.64 1.25 -4.04
C ASP A 257 -24.03 1.04 -4.63
N LEU A 258 -24.69 -0.04 -4.19
CA LEU A 258 -25.97 -0.50 -4.72
C LEU A 258 -27.16 0.39 -4.34
N LYS A 259 -26.97 1.36 -3.45
CA LYS A 259 -28.02 2.30 -3.01
C LYS A 259 -28.10 3.55 -3.89
N LEU A 260 -27.14 3.73 -4.78
CA LEU A 260 -26.99 4.92 -5.62
C LEU A 260 -27.86 4.87 -6.87
N LYS A 261 -27.91 5.99 -7.58
CA LYS A 261 -28.71 6.18 -8.79
C LYS A 261 -28.23 5.25 -9.92
N GLN A 262 -29.17 4.68 -10.68
CA GLN A 262 -28.85 3.94 -11.90
C GLN A 262 -28.35 4.90 -13.00
N ILE A 263 -27.64 4.37 -13.99
CA ILE A 263 -27.20 5.16 -15.14
C ILE A 263 -28.41 5.73 -15.87
N ASP A 264 -28.39 7.03 -16.17
CA ASP A 264 -29.42 7.75 -16.88
C ASP A 264 -28.85 8.79 -17.86
N GLU A 265 -29.72 9.62 -18.45
CA GLU A 265 -29.34 10.65 -19.42
C GLU A 265 -28.36 11.69 -18.83
N GLU A 266 -28.52 12.01 -17.55
CA GLU A 266 -27.66 12.95 -16.84
C GLU A 266 -26.23 12.40 -16.76
N TRP A 267 -26.07 11.11 -16.40
CA TRP A 267 -24.77 10.44 -16.43
C TRP A 267 -24.11 10.50 -17.80
N HIS A 268 -24.84 10.16 -18.86
CA HIS A 268 -24.33 10.19 -20.23
C HIS A 268 -23.87 11.61 -20.63
N SER A 269 -24.63 12.63 -20.24
CA SER A 269 -24.28 14.03 -20.45
C SER A 269 -23.01 14.44 -19.69
N ILE A 270 -22.81 13.97 -18.45
CA ILE A 270 -21.56 14.22 -17.70
C ILE A 270 -20.36 13.60 -18.42
N ILE A 271 -20.46 12.33 -18.82
CA ILE A 271 -19.36 11.64 -19.51
C ILE A 271 -19.04 12.30 -20.85
N LYS A 272 -20.07 12.70 -21.61
CA LYS A 272 -19.89 13.45 -22.86
C LYS A 272 -19.17 14.77 -22.59
N GLN A 273 -19.62 15.54 -21.60
CA GLN A 273 -19.01 16.82 -21.25
C GLN A 273 -17.51 16.66 -20.94
N LEU A 274 -17.13 15.68 -20.11
CA LEU A 274 -15.73 15.37 -19.77
C LEU A 274 -14.89 15.02 -21.01
N SER A 275 -15.46 14.26 -21.95
CA SER A 275 -14.80 13.90 -23.21
C SER A 275 -14.66 15.08 -24.19
N THR A 276 -15.48 16.12 -24.06
CA THR A 276 -15.48 17.31 -24.93
C THR A 276 -14.78 18.53 -24.34
N LEU A 277 -14.28 18.44 -23.11
CA LEU A 277 -13.51 19.52 -22.48
C LEU A 277 -12.30 19.92 -23.36
N LYS A 278 -11.91 21.20 -23.24
CA LYS A 278 -10.73 21.72 -23.93
C LYS A 278 -9.45 21.13 -23.32
N HIS A 279 -8.42 20.99 -24.15
CA HIS A 279 -7.09 20.63 -23.67
C HIS A 279 -6.56 21.68 -22.67
N PRO A 280 -5.86 21.27 -21.59
CA PRO A 280 -5.38 19.91 -21.25
C PRO A 280 -6.34 19.10 -20.37
N GLN A 281 -7.60 19.52 -20.21
CA GLN A 281 -8.55 18.92 -19.26
C GLN A 281 -9.41 17.80 -19.88
N LYS A 282 -9.25 17.51 -21.16
CA LYS A 282 -10.00 16.47 -21.88
C LYS A 282 -9.74 15.08 -21.30
N HIS A 283 -10.80 14.33 -21.03
CA HIS A 283 -10.73 12.94 -20.59
C HIS A 283 -10.82 11.97 -21.77
N GLU A 284 -9.91 10.99 -21.81
CA GLU A 284 -10.06 9.80 -22.62
C GLU A 284 -10.91 8.78 -21.85
N ILE A 285 -12.06 8.41 -22.41
CA ILE A 285 -13.04 7.56 -21.72
C ILE A 285 -12.87 6.11 -22.17
N HIS A 286 -12.73 5.21 -21.22
CA HIS A 286 -12.60 3.77 -21.42
C HIS A 286 -13.83 3.07 -20.86
N PHE A 287 -14.68 2.59 -21.78
CA PHE A 287 -15.87 1.82 -21.45
C PHE A 287 -15.63 0.33 -21.56
N SER A 288 -16.47 -0.44 -20.87
CA SER A 288 -16.71 -1.81 -21.30
C SER A 288 -17.59 -1.86 -22.55
N GLU A 289 -17.39 -2.85 -23.41
CA GLU A 289 -18.02 -2.96 -24.75
C GLU A 289 -19.54 -2.70 -24.79
N GLN A 290 -20.24 -2.99 -23.69
CA GLN A 290 -21.70 -2.81 -23.56
C GLN A 290 -22.14 -1.34 -23.43
N LEU A 291 -21.24 -0.41 -23.11
CA LEU A 291 -21.55 1.01 -22.84
C LEU A 291 -21.15 1.97 -24.00
N ASN A 292 -20.72 1.43 -25.14
CA ASN A 292 -20.18 2.21 -26.27
C ASN A 292 -21.23 3.04 -27.05
N SER A 293 -22.53 2.96 -26.70
CA SER A 293 -23.61 3.74 -27.34
C SER A 293 -23.66 5.22 -26.93
N THR A 294 -22.74 5.68 -26.09
CA THR A 294 -22.66 7.05 -25.55
C THR A 294 -22.45 8.15 -26.59
N SER A 295 -22.13 7.81 -27.84
CA SER A 295 -21.84 8.78 -28.91
C SER A 295 -23.02 9.66 -29.32
N ILE A 296 -24.26 9.31 -28.93
CA ILE A 296 -25.49 9.93 -29.45
C ILE A 296 -25.96 11.15 -28.64
N PHE A 297 -25.54 11.31 -27.39
CA PHE A 297 -26.08 12.35 -26.51
C PHE A 297 -25.28 13.66 -26.57
N GLU A 298 -25.98 14.77 -26.74
CA GLU A 298 -25.44 16.12 -26.50
C GLU A 298 -25.50 16.45 -24.99
N PRO A 299 -24.51 17.14 -24.43
CA PRO A 299 -24.56 17.49 -23.01
C PRO A 299 -25.74 18.42 -22.71
N ILE A 300 -26.53 18.08 -21.69
CA ILE A 300 -27.60 18.91 -21.11
C ILE A 300 -27.00 20.26 -20.67
N GLU A 301 -27.72 21.35 -20.90
CA GLU A 301 -27.23 22.71 -20.69
C GLU A 301 -26.80 22.97 -19.23
N SER A 302 -27.53 22.41 -18.25
CA SER A 302 -27.20 22.48 -16.83
C SER A 302 -25.88 21.82 -16.46
N ILE A 303 -25.41 20.85 -17.25
CA ILE A 303 -24.14 20.15 -17.05
C ILE A 303 -22.97 20.93 -17.66
N ARG A 304 -23.21 21.66 -18.76
CA ARG A 304 -22.16 22.41 -19.48
C ARG A 304 -21.51 23.49 -18.63
N SER A 305 -22.25 24.06 -17.68
CA SER A 305 -21.79 25.12 -16.79
C SER A 305 -21.07 24.62 -15.53
N LEU A 306 -21.06 23.31 -15.27
CA LEU A 306 -20.48 22.74 -14.05
C LEU A 306 -18.95 22.75 -14.10
N SER A 307 -18.32 22.94 -12.94
CA SER A 307 -16.87 22.76 -12.80
C SER A 307 -16.51 21.28 -12.89
N ILE A 308 -15.23 20.96 -13.14
CA ILE A 308 -14.76 19.56 -13.19
C ILE A 308 -15.00 18.87 -11.84
N GLN A 309 -14.83 19.58 -10.74
CA GLN A 309 -15.09 19.09 -9.40
C GLN A 309 -16.56 18.74 -9.21
N ASP A 310 -17.48 19.61 -9.65
CA ASP A 310 -18.91 19.35 -9.59
C ASP A 310 -19.31 18.14 -10.45
N LEU A 311 -18.70 18.00 -11.64
CA LEU A 311 -18.90 16.83 -12.50
C LEU A 311 -18.45 15.55 -11.79
N TYR A 312 -17.30 15.56 -11.12
CA TYR A 312 -16.83 14.41 -10.34
C TYR A 312 -17.73 14.10 -9.14
N GLN A 313 -18.25 15.14 -8.48
CA GLN A 313 -19.18 14.94 -7.37
C GLN A 313 -20.47 14.28 -7.86
N LYS A 314 -21.02 14.75 -8.98
CA LYS A 314 -22.18 14.10 -9.60
C LYS A 314 -21.92 12.65 -10.00
N LEU A 315 -20.72 12.31 -10.46
CA LEU A 315 -20.37 10.91 -10.77
C LEU A 315 -20.44 9.98 -9.54
N ARG A 316 -20.28 10.50 -8.31
CA ARG A 316 -20.41 9.71 -7.07
C ARG A 316 -21.84 9.30 -6.76
N GLU A 317 -22.82 9.94 -7.40
CA GLU A 317 -24.24 9.66 -7.16
C GLU A 317 -24.72 8.39 -7.87
N TYR A 318 -23.87 7.76 -8.69
CA TYR A 318 -24.24 6.63 -9.53
C TYR A 318 -23.72 5.30 -9.00
N GLN A 319 -24.54 4.25 -9.16
CA GLN A 319 -24.22 2.86 -8.86
C GLN A 319 -23.30 2.25 -9.93
N ILE A 320 -22.11 2.83 -10.12
CA ILE A 320 -21.11 2.32 -11.06
C ILE A 320 -19.70 2.67 -10.60
N PRO A 321 -18.77 1.71 -10.54
CA PRO A 321 -17.40 2.03 -10.15
C PRO A 321 -16.71 2.85 -11.25
N ILE A 322 -16.06 3.95 -10.86
CA ILE A 322 -15.39 4.87 -11.79
C ILE A 322 -14.00 5.20 -11.24
N LEU A 323 -13.01 5.22 -12.12
CA LEU A 323 -11.64 5.60 -11.79
C LEU A 323 -11.16 6.68 -12.75
N ILE A 324 -10.57 7.75 -12.23
CA ILE A 324 -9.91 8.78 -13.05
C ILE A 324 -8.44 8.83 -12.69
N VAL A 325 -7.61 8.64 -13.70
CA VAL A 325 -6.15 8.62 -13.60
C VAL A 325 -5.55 9.72 -14.44
N LYS A 326 -4.60 10.46 -13.88
CA LYS A 326 -3.85 11.49 -14.60
C LYS A 326 -2.39 11.09 -14.74
N PHE A 327 -1.94 10.94 -15.97
CA PHE A 327 -0.56 10.62 -16.35
C PHE A 327 0.25 11.88 -16.57
N LEU A 328 1.52 11.83 -16.19
CA LEU A 328 2.48 12.92 -16.25
C LEU A 328 3.88 12.34 -16.54
N GLY A 329 4.74 13.14 -17.15
CA GLY A 329 6.13 12.76 -17.43
C GLY A 329 6.42 12.47 -18.90
N GLN A 330 7.61 11.94 -19.18
CA GLN A 330 8.10 11.76 -20.54
C GLN A 330 7.29 10.70 -21.31
N GLY A 331 6.98 10.99 -22.58
CA GLY A 331 6.29 10.08 -23.48
C GLY A 331 4.77 10.02 -23.32
N VAL A 332 4.20 10.71 -22.34
CA VAL A 332 2.74 10.86 -22.19
C VAL A 332 2.23 11.86 -23.22
N ASP A 333 1.20 11.49 -23.98
CA ASP A 333 0.49 12.42 -24.84
C ASP A 333 -0.31 13.39 -23.96
N ILE A 334 0.04 14.68 -24.00
CA ILE A 334 -0.60 15.74 -23.21
C ILE A 334 -2.11 15.79 -23.49
N ASN A 335 -2.53 15.43 -24.71
CA ASN A 335 -3.93 15.43 -25.10
C ASN A 335 -4.73 14.25 -24.53
N ARG A 336 -4.04 13.25 -23.97
CA ARG A 336 -4.58 11.99 -23.42
C ARG A 336 -4.08 11.73 -22.00
N ALA A 337 -3.66 12.79 -21.30
CA ALA A 337 -3.09 12.69 -19.98
C ALA A 337 -4.11 12.22 -18.93
N ILE A 338 -5.41 12.52 -19.11
CA ILE A 338 -6.47 12.18 -18.16
C ILE A 338 -7.32 11.06 -18.74
N ASN A 339 -7.42 9.95 -18.02
CA ASN A 339 -8.12 8.75 -18.43
C ASN A 339 -9.22 8.42 -17.42
N LEU A 340 -10.44 8.21 -17.89
CA LEU A 340 -11.59 7.80 -17.09
C LEU A 340 -11.95 6.36 -17.44
N PHE A 341 -11.88 5.47 -16.47
CA PHE A 341 -12.30 4.08 -16.60
C PHE A 341 -13.66 3.89 -15.95
N VAL A 342 -14.56 3.25 -16.68
CA VAL A 342 -15.89 2.89 -16.21
C VAL A 342 -15.94 1.38 -16.02
N GLY A 343 -16.30 0.93 -14.82
CA GLY A 343 -16.45 -0.48 -14.53
C GLY A 343 -17.82 -1.04 -14.89
N LYS A 344 -18.00 -2.35 -14.68
CA LYS A 344 -19.29 -3.03 -14.86
C LYS A 344 -19.95 -3.24 -13.50
N ASN A 345 -21.29 -3.29 -13.50
CA ASN A 345 -22.02 -3.68 -12.31
C ASN A 345 -21.83 -5.17 -12.04
N GLN A 346 -21.43 -5.50 -10.80
CA GLN A 346 -21.34 -6.86 -10.28
C GLN A 346 -20.44 -7.83 -11.09
N MET A 347 -19.49 -7.32 -11.88
CA MET A 347 -18.53 -8.13 -12.62
C MET A 347 -17.15 -7.47 -12.65
N ASP A 348 -16.10 -8.28 -12.75
CA ASP A 348 -14.75 -7.80 -13.06
C ASP A 348 -14.75 -7.08 -14.43
N THR A 349 -13.95 -6.02 -14.55
CA THR A 349 -13.69 -5.42 -15.87
C THR A 349 -12.61 -6.21 -16.60
N ASN A 350 -12.54 -6.00 -17.91
CA ASN A 350 -11.34 -6.33 -18.66
C ASN A 350 -10.13 -5.56 -18.11
N ASP A 351 -8.93 -6.09 -18.35
CA ASP A 351 -7.69 -5.42 -18.02
C ASP A 351 -7.48 -4.20 -18.93
N TYR A 352 -7.29 -3.04 -18.33
CA TYR A 352 -6.80 -1.85 -19.02
C TYR A 352 -5.27 -1.82 -18.94
N PHE A 353 -4.61 -2.02 -20.08
CA PHE A 353 -3.16 -2.07 -20.14
C PHE A 353 -2.54 -0.69 -20.30
N VAL A 354 -1.45 -0.46 -19.56
CA VAL A 354 -0.58 0.71 -19.66
C VAL A 354 0.80 0.24 -20.10
N GLY A 355 1.41 0.89 -21.09
CA GLY A 355 2.77 0.57 -21.53
C GLY A 355 3.16 1.26 -22.82
N ARG A 356 4.35 0.94 -23.35
CA ARG A 356 4.82 1.52 -24.63
C ARG A 356 4.28 0.83 -25.88
N GLY A 357 3.73 -0.37 -25.73
CA GLY A 357 3.10 -1.14 -26.82
C GLY A 357 1.94 -0.37 -27.46
N ALA A 358 1.75 -0.55 -28.76
CA ALA A 358 0.66 0.10 -29.50
C ALA A 358 -0.71 -0.52 -29.18
N GLU A 359 -0.72 -1.75 -28.65
CA GLU A 359 -1.90 -2.51 -28.26
C GLU A 359 -2.49 -2.09 -26.89
N ASN A 360 -1.83 -1.19 -26.17
CA ASN A 360 -2.28 -0.77 -24.84
C ASN A 360 -3.40 0.25 -24.91
N ASN A 361 -4.32 0.21 -23.93
CA ASN A 361 -5.32 1.25 -23.73
C ASN A 361 -4.67 2.61 -23.49
N ILE A 362 -3.56 2.63 -22.75
CA ILE A 362 -2.77 3.83 -22.50
C ILE A 362 -1.35 3.60 -23.00
N LYS A 363 -1.05 4.21 -24.15
CA LYS A 363 0.27 4.16 -24.76
C LYS A 363 1.16 5.29 -24.22
N ILE A 364 2.33 4.92 -23.70
CA ILE A 364 3.35 5.88 -23.25
C ILE A 364 4.62 5.69 -24.08
N ASN A 365 5.00 6.72 -24.84
CA ASN A 365 6.13 6.70 -25.75
C ASN A 365 7.47 6.91 -25.01
N SER A 366 7.81 5.99 -24.10
CA SER A 366 9.09 5.99 -23.36
C SER A 366 9.79 4.64 -23.44
N ASN A 367 11.12 4.67 -23.62
CA ASN A 367 11.95 3.46 -23.65
C ASN A 367 12.18 2.86 -22.25
N THR A 368 11.97 3.64 -21.19
CA THR A 368 12.06 3.15 -19.81
C THR A 368 10.76 2.49 -19.35
N ILE A 369 9.76 2.38 -20.22
CA ILE A 369 8.49 1.71 -19.92
C ILE A 369 8.42 0.39 -20.70
N SER A 370 7.96 -0.66 -20.04
CA SER A 370 7.80 -1.98 -20.67
C SER A 370 6.71 -1.95 -21.74
N ARG A 371 6.73 -2.92 -22.67
CA ARG A 371 5.65 -3.02 -23.69
C ARG A 371 4.28 -3.11 -23.05
N LYS A 372 4.15 -3.93 -21.99
CA LYS A 372 3.04 -3.94 -21.04
C LYS A 372 3.60 -3.74 -19.64
N GLN A 373 3.41 -2.56 -19.09
CA GLN A 373 4.02 -2.13 -17.83
C GLN A 373 3.17 -2.52 -16.63
N CYS A 374 1.88 -2.22 -16.67
CA CYS A 374 0.93 -2.60 -15.64
C CYS A 374 -0.46 -2.76 -16.25
N ARG A 375 -1.36 -3.35 -15.45
CA ARG A 375 -2.77 -3.52 -15.78
C ARG A 375 -3.63 -2.98 -14.65
N ILE A 376 -4.68 -2.26 -15.01
CA ILE A 376 -5.68 -1.71 -14.10
C ILE A 376 -7.00 -2.40 -14.39
N LYS A 377 -7.73 -2.83 -13.36
CA LYS A 377 -9.09 -3.34 -13.52
C LYS A 377 -9.93 -3.09 -12.28
N TYR A 378 -11.24 -3.12 -12.43
CA TYR A 378 -12.14 -3.24 -11.30
C TYR A 378 -12.28 -4.73 -10.95
N SER A 379 -12.10 -5.06 -9.67
CA SER A 379 -12.28 -6.42 -9.17
C SER A 379 -13.49 -6.49 -8.25
N GLN A 380 -14.43 -7.36 -8.59
CA GLN A 380 -15.60 -7.68 -7.78
C GLN A 380 -15.19 -8.33 -6.46
N LYS A 381 -14.16 -9.19 -6.45
CA LYS A 381 -13.64 -9.83 -5.23
C LYS A 381 -13.26 -8.80 -4.16
N PHE A 382 -12.66 -7.69 -4.58
CA PHE A 382 -12.23 -6.61 -3.68
C PHE A 382 -13.24 -5.45 -3.61
N SER A 383 -14.30 -5.49 -4.44
CA SER A 383 -15.20 -4.35 -4.69
C SER A 383 -14.46 -3.03 -4.90
N ALA A 384 -13.35 -3.07 -5.66
CA ALA A 384 -12.42 -1.96 -5.80
C ALA A 384 -11.63 -2.01 -7.10
N TRP A 385 -11.12 -0.85 -7.51
CA TRP A 385 -10.10 -0.75 -8.55
C TRP A 385 -8.75 -1.24 -8.02
N ILE A 386 -8.09 -2.09 -8.79
CA ILE A 386 -6.80 -2.69 -8.47
C ILE A 386 -5.80 -2.47 -9.60
N ILE A 387 -4.53 -2.55 -9.24
CA ILE A 387 -3.40 -2.51 -10.17
C ILE A 387 -2.46 -3.70 -9.92
N ASN A 388 -1.98 -4.29 -11.01
CA ASN A 388 -0.94 -5.30 -10.99
C ASN A 388 0.22 -4.87 -11.90
N ASP A 389 1.44 -5.26 -11.52
CA ASP A 389 2.61 -5.09 -12.37
C ASP A 389 2.66 -6.15 -13.49
N GLY A 390 3.20 -5.73 -14.65
CA GLY A 390 3.49 -6.61 -15.77
C GLY A 390 2.28 -7.25 -16.45
N PHE A 391 2.54 -8.33 -17.20
CA PHE A 391 1.54 -9.07 -17.98
C PHE A 391 1.81 -10.57 -17.97
N GLN A 392 0.75 -11.37 -17.82
CA GLN A 392 0.80 -12.83 -17.74
C GLN A 392 1.82 -13.28 -16.70
N ASP A 393 2.92 -13.92 -17.13
CA ASP A 393 3.94 -14.53 -16.29
C ASP A 393 5.20 -13.68 -16.10
N ARG A 394 5.17 -12.42 -16.56
CA ARG A 394 6.34 -11.55 -16.52
C ARG A 394 6.03 -10.23 -15.83
N ASP A 395 6.91 -9.89 -14.89
CA ASP A 395 6.94 -8.57 -14.28
C ASP A 395 7.47 -7.54 -15.29
N SER A 396 7.19 -6.26 -15.04
CA SER A 396 7.72 -5.20 -15.87
C SER A 396 9.22 -4.99 -15.60
N ALA A 397 9.97 -4.56 -16.61
CA ALA A 397 11.44 -4.46 -16.53
C ALA A 397 11.91 -3.48 -15.44
N ASN A 398 11.21 -2.36 -15.28
CA ASN A 398 11.56 -1.32 -14.31
C ASN A 398 10.62 -1.27 -13.10
N GLY A 399 9.71 -2.26 -12.98
CA GLY A 399 8.71 -2.31 -11.92
C GLY A 399 7.65 -1.21 -12.01
N THR A 400 6.53 -1.45 -11.35
CA THR A 400 5.50 -0.45 -11.07
C THR A 400 5.56 -0.15 -9.59
N TRP A 401 5.58 1.13 -9.21
CA TRP A 401 5.87 1.54 -7.84
C TRP A 401 4.78 2.45 -7.32
N ILE A 402 4.27 2.21 -6.12
CA ILE A 402 3.31 3.08 -5.41
C ILE A 402 4.05 3.97 -4.42
N SER A 403 3.81 5.28 -4.47
CA SER A 403 4.36 6.26 -3.53
C SER A 403 3.75 6.05 -2.14
N LEU A 404 4.58 6.11 -1.10
CA LEU A 404 4.08 6.14 0.28
C LEU A 404 3.29 7.42 0.57
N GLN A 405 3.68 8.53 -0.08
CA GLN A 405 2.99 9.81 0.02
C GLN A 405 1.87 9.92 -1.02
N THR A 406 0.76 10.53 -0.62
CA THR A 406 -0.23 11.05 -1.56
C THR A 406 0.34 12.23 -2.36
N ALA A 407 -0.33 12.60 -3.45
CA ALA A 407 0.06 13.78 -4.25
C ALA A 407 0.10 15.06 -3.39
N GLU A 408 -0.88 15.23 -2.50
CA GLU A 408 -0.95 16.39 -1.61
C GLU A 408 0.14 16.35 -0.54
N GLU A 409 0.37 15.20 0.09
CA GLU A 409 1.43 15.03 1.08
C GLU A 409 2.82 15.35 0.50
N SER A 410 3.05 14.93 -0.75
CA SER A 410 4.28 15.24 -1.50
C SER A 410 4.42 16.73 -1.79
N ASP A 411 3.35 17.42 -2.16
CA ASP A 411 3.35 18.85 -2.46
C ASP A 411 3.60 19.70 -1.19
N GLN A 412 2.99 19.29 -0.08
CA GLN A 412 3.14 19.93 1.23
C GLN A 412 4.41 19.49 1.98
N LYS A 413 5.09 18.45 1.49
CA LYS A 413 6.28 17.83 2.12
C LYS A 413 6.03 17.39 3.56
N ILE A 414 4.87 16.79 3.79
CA ILE A 414 4.49 16.21 5.07
C ILE A 414 4.82 14.71 5.10
N GLU A 415 4.94 14.18 6.31
CA GLU A 415 5.22 12.76 6.54
C GLU A 415 4.04 11.93 6.03
N SER A 416 4.31 10.78 5.38
CA SER A 416 3.25 9.88 4.94
C SER A 416 2.60 9.16 6.14
N LYS A 417 1.50 8.45 5.88
CA LYS A 417 1.03 7.40 6.79
C LYS A 417 2.07 6.27 6.91
N GLN A 418 2.01 5.55 8.02
CA GLN A 418 2.80 4.33 8.23
C GLN A 418 2.19 3.19 7.42
N ILE A 419 3.01 2.51 6.63
CA ILE A 419 2.60 1.38 5.79
C ILE A 419 3.32 0.12 6.27
N GLU A 420 2.58 -0.97 6.44
CA GLU A 420 3.14 -2.26 6.81
C GLU A 420 4.02 -2.83 5.69
N LEU A 421 5.17 -3.36 6.08
CA LEU A 421 6.12 -4.05 5.22
C LEU A 421 6.02 -5.56 5.44
N HIS A 422 6.14 -6.30 4.35
CA HIS A 422 6.10 -7.76 4.30
C HIS A 422 7.44 -8.34 3.83
N HIS A 423 7.57 -9.66 3.98
CA HIS A 423 8.71 -10.38 3.47
C HIS A 423 8.75 -10.32 1.92
N ASN A 424 9.92 -10.02 1.36
CA ASN A 424 10.19 -9.73 -0.06
C ASN A 424 9.70 -8.37 -0.58
N ASP A 425 9.19 -7.47 0.26
CA ASP A 425 8.88 -6.12 -0.19
C ASP A 425 10.13 -5.42 -0.73
N GLU A 426 9.92 -4.57 -1.73
CA GLU A 426 10.96 -3.75 -2.34
C GLU A 426 10.60 -2.27 -2.18
N ILE A 427 11.52 -1.50 -1.59
CA ILE A 427 11.41 -0.06 -1.42
C ILE A 427 12.29 0.63 -2.47
N LYS A 428 11.74 1.55 -3.26
CA LYS A 428 12.49 2.40 -4.18
C LYS A 428 12.68 3.80 -3.59
N ILE A 429 13.94 4.24 -3.57
CA ILE A 429 14.35 5.61 -3.25
C ILE A 429 15.25 6.08 -4.38
N SER A 430 14.74 6.94 -5.26
CA SER A 430 15.45 7.30 -6.50
C SER A 430 15.81 6.05 -7.31
N ASP A 431 17.09 5.84 -7.62
CA ASP A 431 17.60 4.69 -8.38
C ASP A 431 17.98 3.49 -7.48
N PHE A 432 17.79 3.61 -6.17
CA PHE A 432 18.10 2.55 -5.22
C PHE A 432 16.85 1.72 -4.94
N ILE A 433 17.03 0.40 -4.93
CA ILE A 433 16.02 -0.56 -4.51
C ILE A 433 16.53 -1.24 -3.25
N LEU A 434 15.72 -1.24 -2.19
CA LEU A 434 16.00 -1.93 -0.94
C LEU A 434 15.03 -3.11 -0.84
N LYS A 435 15.52 -4.34 -0.96
CA LYS A 435 14.71 -5.54 -0.79
C LYS A 435 14.79 -6.03 0.65
N LEU A 436 13.64 -6.38 1.24
CA LEU A 436 13.55 -6.86 2.61
C LEU A 436 13.35 -8.37 2.68
N ASP A 437 14.17 -9.05 3.47
CA ASP A 437 14.00 -10.45 3.82
C ASP A 437 13.80 -10.58 5.33
N PHE A 438 12.59 -10.93 5.76
CA PHE A 438 12.26 -11.21 7.17
C PHE A 438 12.67 -12.64 7.55
N ILE A 439 13.55 -12.79 8.55
CA ILE A 439 14.12 -14.07 8.96
C ILE A 439 13.69 -14.35 10.40
N LYS A 440 13.00 -15.48 10.62
CA LYS A 440 12.40 -15.85 11.91
C LYS A 440 13.42 -16.41 12.93
N GLY A 441 14.65 -16.70 12.51
CA GLY A 441 15.66 -17.39 13.33
C GLY A 441 15.40 -18.89 13.50
N THR A 442 16.42 -19.61 13.97
CA THR A 442 16.31 -21.04 14.33
C THR A 442 15.85 -21.14 15.78
N LYS A 443 14.69 -21.76 16.03
CA LYS A 443 14.14 -21.95 17.39
C LYS A 443 15.03 -22.86 18.23
N SER A 444 16.05 -22.32 18.88
CA SER A 444 16.72 -23.00 19.99
C SER A 444 15.88 -22.80 21.26
N GLY A 445 15.08 -23.80 21.64
CA GLY A 445 14.52 -23.93 22.99
C GLY A 445 13.04 -23.54 23.18
N ILE A 446 12.10 -24.27 22.58
CA ILE A 446 10.66 -24.20 22.95
C ILE A 446 10.45 -24.53 24.44
N GLY A 447 11.37 -25.28 25.06
CA GLY A 447 11.26 -25.73 26.45
C GLY A 447 11.18 -24.61 27.49
N HIS A 448 11.75 -23.42 27.23
CA HIS A 448 11.76 -22.35 28.24
C HIS A 448 10.45 -21.52 28.30
N ILE A 449 9.65 -21.49 27.23
CA ILE A 449 8.44 -20.64 27.16
C ILE A 449 7.21 -21.37 27.71
N ILE A 450 7.13 -22.69 27.55
CA ILE A 450 6.00 -23.49 28.07
C ILE A 450 5.95 -23.44 29.60
N ASN A 451 7.10 -23.39 30.27
CA ASN A 451 7.16 -23.34 31.74
C ASN A 451 6.46 -22.10 32.33
N ASN A 452 6.44 -20.96 31.63
CA ASN A 452 5.74 -19.76 32.11
C ASN A 452 4.21 -19.90 32.06
N PHE A 453 3.66 -20.83 31.28
CA PHE A 453 2.21 -21.13 31.23
C PHE A 453 1.80 -22.27 32.18
N LEU A 454 2.76 -22.97 32.77
CA LEU A 454 2.51 -24.10 33.68
C LEU A 454 2.55 -23.70 35.16
N HIS A 455 3.01 -22.48 35.46
CA HIS A 455 3.22 -22.01 36.83
C HIS A 455 2.29 -20.87 37.27
N ASP A 456 1.35 -20.46 36.41
CA ASP A 456 0.18 -19.62 36.71
C ASP A 456 -1.10 -20.43 36.44
#